data_AF-A0AAE8MPJ3-F1
#
_entry.id   AF-A0AAE8MPJ3-F1
#
_cell.length_a   1.000
_cell.length_b   1.000
_cell.length_c   1.000
_cell.angle_alpha   90.00
_cell.angle_beta   90.00
_cell.angle_gamma   90.00
#
_symmetry.space_group_name_H-M   'P 1'
#
loop_
_entity.id
_entity.type
_entity.pdbx_description
1 polymer ?
#
loop_
_entity_poly.entity_id
_entity_poly.type
_entity_poly.pdbx_seq_one_letter_code
_entity_poly.pdbx_strand_id
1 'polypeptide(L)'
;MGEAAHLDRQERIQLIRTLRSALDENGLHRTPIVAGVGATSTRETISLAKDAAAAGAEFVLVIAPSYYASALKANPIATKTFFIDVALKSPLPMYVWDGKGRSANKNAGQIRVIYNFALVAGGIDLTSDDIVGIARTAPNICGIMLSCGNVGKVSRVTSLLDESFKTIAGFIDFLLPSISVGSAGAISPLPNIVPVGFCYGVVA
;
A
#
# COMPACT_ATOMS: atom_id res chain seq x y z
N MET A 1 9.97 -1.92 9.40
CA MET A 1 8.67 -2.11 10.10
C MET A 1 8.44 -0.89 11.01
N GLY A 2 7.27 -0.77 11.66
CA GLY A 2 6.94 0.43 12.45
C GLY A 2 5.74 0.26 13.37
N GLU A 3 5.60 -0.92 13.98
CA GLU A 3 4.83 -1.18 15.23
C GLU A 3 3.44 -0.54 15.38
N ALA A 4 2.72 -0.34 14.27
CA ALA A 4 1.50 0.49 14.23
C ALA A 4 0.39 0.09 15.23
N ALA A 5 0.33 -1.16 15.68
CA ALA A 5 -0.60 -1.61 16.72
C ALA A 5 -0.37 -0.92 18.09
N HIS A 6 0.82 -0.37 18.34
CA HIS A 6 1.20 0.34 19.55
C HIS A 6 1.22 1.86 19.39
N LEU A 7 0.99 2.38 18.17
CA LEU A 7 1.04 3.81 17.86
C LEU A 7 -0.35 4.44 17.82
N ASP A 8 -0.53 5.54 18.56
CA ASP A 8 -1.73 6.36 18.54
C ASP A 8 -1.88 7.17 17.23
N ARG A 9 -3.01 7.87 17.10
CA ARG A 9 -3.33 8.64 15.87
C ARG A 9 -2.38 9.83 15.64
N GLN A 10 -1.92 10.50 16.69
CA GLN A 10 -1.00 11.63 16.61
C GLN A 10 0.44 11.16 16.36
N GLU A 11 0.88 10.07 17.00
CA GLU A 11 2.19 9.46 16.76
C GLU A 11 2.35 9.05 15.29
N ARG A 12 1.32 8.41 14.72
CA ARG A 12 1.27 8.06 13.28
C ARG A 12 1.40 9.29 12.38
N ILE A 13 0.68 10.38 12.70
CA ILE A 13 0.76 11.66 11.96
C ILE A 13 2.17 12.26 12.09
N GLN A 14 2.74 12.26 13.29
CA GLN A 14 4.03 12.86 13.58
C GLN A 14 5.18 12.11 12.89
N LEU A 15 5.16 10.77 12.88
CA LEU A 15 6.15 9.95 12.16
C LEU A 15 6.17 10.26 10.65
N ILE A 16 5.00 10.40 10.03
CA ILE A 16 4.90 10.74 8.60
C ILE A 16 5.43 12.16 8.34
N ARG A 17 5.09 13.13 9.19
CA ARG A 17 5.61 14.51 9.09
C ARG A 17 7.12 14.58 9.26
N THR A 18 7.66 13.93 10.28
CA THR A 18 9.12 13.86 10.53
C THR A 18 9.85 13.20 9.36
N LEU A 19 9.30 12.12 8.78
CA LEU A 19 9.86 11.48 7.60
C LEU A 19 9.83 12.40 6.37
N ARG A 20 8.71 13.10 6.11
CA ARG A 20 8.60 14.05 4.98
C ARG A 20 9.55 15.23 5.13
N SER A 21 9.74 15.73 6.36
CA SER A 21 10.70 16.80 6.68
C SER A 21 12.13 16.33 6.44
N ALA A 22 12.54 15.19 7.02
CA ALA A 22 13.88 14.63 6.84
C ALA A 22 14.21 14.31 5.37
N LEU A 23 13.23 13.80 4.59
CA LEU A 23 13.39 13.62 3.15
C LEU A 23 13.56 14.96 2.41
N ASP A 24 12.78 15.98 2.75
CA ASP A 24 12.87 17.29 2.10
C ASP A 24 14.16 18.05 2.47
N GLU A 25 14.61 17.96 3.73
CA GLU A 25 15.89 18.53 4.20
C GLU A 25 17.11 17.90 3.51
N ASN A 26 17.00 16.64 3.07
CA ASN A 26 18.03 15.95 2.29
C ASN A 26 17.81 16.03 0.76
N GLY A 27 16.90 16.89 0.28
CA GLY A 27 16.61 17.07 -1.15
C GLY A 27 15.87 15.89 -1.82
N LEU A 28 15.44 14.89 -1.05
CA LEU A 28 14.75 13.68 -1.49
C LEU A 28 13.24 13.92 -1.73
N HIS A 29 12.91 15.07 -2.33
CA HIS A 29 11.53 15.49 -2.64
C HIS A 29 10.78 14.53 -3.56
N ARG A 30 11.50 13.71 -4.34
CA ARG A 30 10.93 12.70 -5.26
C ARG A 30 10.74 11.33 -4.61
N THR A 31 11.21 11.11 -3.38
CA THR A 31 11.03 9.85 -2.66
C THR A 31 9.63 9.82 -2.05
N PRO A 32 8.75 8.87 -2.43
CA PRO A 32 7.40 8.77 -1.91
C PRO A 32 7.35 8.04 -0.56
N ILE A 33 6.42 8.44 0.29
CA ILE A 33 6.09 7.80 1.55
C ILE A 33 4.85 6.92 1.35
N VAL A 34 4.97 5.65 1.73
CA VAL A 34 3.86 4.68 1.79
C VAL A 34 3.42 4.53 3.26
N ALA A 35 2.28 5.12 3.63
CA ALA A 35 1.78 5.07 5.01
C ALA A 35 0.88 3.85 5.26
N GLY A 36 1.12 3.11 6.35
CA GLY A 36 0.25 2.01 6.79
C GLY A 36 -0.98 2.53 7.54
N VAL A 37 -2.18 2.40 6.97
CA VAL A 37 -3.40 3.05 7.48
C VAL A 37 -4.56 2.09 7.80
N GLY A 38 -4.34 0.77 7.69
CA GLY A 38 -5.36 -0.22 8.03
C GLY A 38 -5.77 -0.18 9.51
N ALA A 39 -7.07 -0.31 9.76
CA ALA A 39 -7.67 -0.39 11.09
C ALA A 39 -8.81 -1.42 11.12
N THR A 40 -9.46 -1.61 12.27
CA THR A 40 -10.54 -2.61 12.42
C THR A 40 -11.85 -2.19 11.77
N SER A 41 -12.01 -0.91 11.42
CA SER A 41 -13.21 -0.38 10.75
C SER A 41 -12.89 0.43 9.49
N THR A 42 -13.82 0.41 8.53
CA THR A 42 -13.76 1.19 7.29
C THR A 42 -13.66 2.70 7.56
N ARG A 43 -14.45 3.19 8.52
CA ARG A 43 -14.51 4.62 8.89
C ARG A 43 -13.17 5.13 9.43
N GLU A 44 -12.55 4.35 10.31
CA GLU A 44 -11.26 4.67 10.90
C GLU A 44 -10.12 4.56 9.88
N THR A 45 -10.13 3.52 9.04
CA THR A 45 -9.17 3.37 7.92
C THR A 45 -9.24 4.56 6.96
N ILE A 46 -10.44 5.05 6.64
CA ILE A 46 -10.65 6.29 5.84
C ILE A 46 -10.13 7.54 6.58
N SER A 47 -10.24 7.60 7.91
CA SER A 47 -9.66 8.71 8.69
C SER A 47 -8.14 8.69 8.63
N LEU A 48 -7.52 7.55 8.96
CA LEU A 48 -6.07 7.38 8.96
C LEU A 48 -5.47 7.61 7.56
N ALA A 49 -6.18 7.24 6.48
CA ALA A 49 -5.78 7.57 5.12
C ALA A 49 -5.72 9.10 4.88
N LYS A 50 -6.74 9.85 5.32
CA LYS A 50 -6.77 11.32 5.22
C LYS A 50 -5.68 11.97 6.07
N ASP A 51 -5.50 11.48 7.30
CA ASP A 51 -4.48 11.94 8.24
C ASP A 51 -3.07 11.75 7.65
N ALA A 52 -2.80 10.59 7.04
CA ALA A 52 -1.52 10.29 6.39
C ALA A 52 -1.22 11.21 5.21
N ALA A 53 -2.18 11.47 4.32
CA ALA A 53 -1.99 12.39 3.21
C ALA A 53 -1.83 13.85 3.67
N ALA A 54 -2.57 14.28 4.70
CA ALA A 54 -2.42 15.59 5.32
C ALA A 54 -1.08 15.73 6.10
N ALA A 55 -0.47 14.62 6.50
CA ALA A 55 0.88 14.56 7.05
C ALA A 55 1.98 14.54 5.97
N GLY A 56 1.64 14.31 4.71
CA GLY A 56 2.57 14.34 3.57
C GLY A 56 2.90 12.99 2.94
N ALA A 57 2.10 11.94 3.16
CA ALA A 57 2.25 10.66 2.46
C ALA A 57 1.56 10.67 1.08
N GLU A 58 2.31 10.31 0.04
CA GLU A 58 1.82 10.22 -1.33
C GLU A 58 0.97 8.95 -1.56
N PHE A 59 1.29 7.85 -0.87
CA PHE A 59 0.61 6.55 -1.00
C PHE A 59 0.16 5.99 0.36
N VAL A 60 -0.88 5.15 0.33
CA VAL A 60 -1.36 4.43 1.52
C VAL A 60 -1.43 2.93 1.28
N LEU A 61 -1.05 2.16 2.31
CA LEU A 61 -1.04 0.71 2.37
C LEU A 61 -2.15 0.24 3.33
N VAL A 62 -3.12 -0.51 2.80
CA VAL A 62 -4.34 -0.90 3.51
C VAL A 62 -4.41 -2.41 3.69
N ILE A 63 -4.40 -2.89 4.93
CA ILE A 63 -4.62 -4.31 5.26
C ILE A 63 -6.09 -4.58 5.63
N ALA A 64 -6.55 -5.81 5.43
CA ALA A 64 -7.90 -6.24 5.80
C ALA A 64 -8.11 -6.23 7.34
N PRO A 65 -9.31 -5.89 7.85
CA PRO A 65 -9.61 -5.94 9.28
C PRO A 65 -9.51 -7.37 9.84
N SER A 66 -8.66 -7.59 10.85
CA SER A 66 -8.34 -8.93 11.36
C SER A 66 -9.21 -9.42 12.52
N TYR A 67 -9.76 -8.53 13.34
CA TYR A 67 -10.43 -8.91 14.60
C TYR A 67 -11.64 -9.83 14.40
N TYR A 68 -12.50 -9.52 13.42
CA TYR A 68 -13.65 -10.35 13.03
C TYR A 68 -13.36 -11.22 11.80
N ALA A 69 -12.11 -11.66 11.60
CA ALA A 69 -11.69 -12.35 10.38
C ALA A 69 -12.55 -13.59 10.02
N SER A 70 -13.06 -14.34 10.99
CA SER A 70 -13.94 -15.49 10.70
C SER A 70 -15.25 -15.08 10.01
N ALA A 71 -15.87 -13.97 10.44
CA ALA A 71 -17.08 -13.44 9.81
C ALA A 71 -16.78 -12.82 8.43
N LEU A 72 -15.62 -12.16 8.28
CA LEU A 72 -15.18 -11.59 6.99
C LEU A 72 -14.80 -12.67 5.97
N LYS A 73 -14.19 -13.78 6.38
CA LYS A 73 -13.95 -14.95 5.52
C LYS A 73 -15.26 -15.62 5.09
N ALA A 74 -16.27 -15.64 5.95
CA ALA A 74 -17.62 -16.10 5.61
C ALA A 74 -18.39 -15.11 4.70
N ASN A 75 -17.91 -13.87 4.53
CA ASN A 75 -18.52 -12.87 3.66
C ASN A 75 -17.45 -12.12 2.80
N PRO A 76 -16.94 -12.76 1.72
CA PRO A 76 -15.96 -12.12 0.83
C PRO A 76 -16.46 -10.83 0.15
N ILE A 77 -17.79 -10.63 0.06
CA ILE A 77 -18.36 -9.38 -0.44
C ILE A 77 -18.06 -8.25 0.54
N ALA A 78 -18.24 -8.45 1.85
CA ALA A 78 -17.89 -7.44 2.86
C ALA A 78 -16.40 -7.07 2.83
N THR A 79 -15.51 -8.04 2.66
CA THR A 79 -14.06 -7.78 2.50
C THR A 79 -13.75 -6.97 1.24
N LYS A 80 -14.35 -7.30 0.09
CA LYS A 80 -14.20 -6.51 -1.15
C LYS A 80 -14.75 -5.09 -0.99
N THR A 81 -15.95 -4.95 -0.42
CA THR A 81 -16.59 -3.67 -0.14
C THR A 81 -15.76 -2.81 0.81
N PHE A 82 -15.06 -3.38 1.81
CA PHE A 82 -14.13 -2.61 2.66
C PHE A 82 -13.03 -1.93 1.83
N PHE A 83 -12.35 -2.67 0.94
CA PHE A 83 -11.29 -2.09 0.11
C PHE A 83 -11.83 -1.06 -0.89
N ILE A 84 -12.98 -1.33 -1.51
CA ILE A 84 -13.66 -0.42 -2.44
C ILE A 84 -14.13 0.86 -1.71
N ASP A 85 -14.66 0.76 -0.49
CA ASP A 85 -15.07 1.92 0.32
C ASP A 85 -13.87 2.77 0.74
N VAL A 86 -12.81 2.16 1.26
CA VAL A 86 -11.56 2.88 1.60
C VAL A 86 -10.95 3.52 0.36
N ALA A 87 -11.08 2.88 -0.80
CA ALA A 87 -10.70 3.47 -2.07
C ALA A 87 -11.55 4.70 -2.42
N LEU A 88 -12.86 4.56 -2.58
CA LEU A 88 -13.73 5.63 -3.09
C LEU A 88 -13.95 6.78 -2.08
N LYS A 89 -13.93 6.51 -0.76
CA LYS A 89 -14.35 7.48 0.28
C LYS A 89 -13.19 8.20 1.01
N SER A 90 -11.94 8.03 0.55
CA SER A 90 -10.76 8.72 1.09
C SER A 90 -10.25 9.82 0.15
N PRO A 91 -10.86 11.02 0.08
CA PRO A 91 -10.28 12.14 -0.67
C PRO A 91 -8.93 12.54 -0.06
N LEU A 92 -7.85 12.30 -0.81
CA LEU A 92 -6.49 12.72 -0.49
C LEU A 92 -6.07 13.78 -1.53
N PRO A 93 -5.37 14.88 -1.16
CA PRO A 93 -4.82 15.81 -2.15
C PRO A 93 -3.52 15.25 -2.76
N MET A 94 -3.36 15.34 -4.08
CA MET A 94 -2.05 15.14 -4.71
C MET A 94 -1.29 16.47 -4.74
N TYR A 95 -0.05 16.48 -4.25
CA TYR A 95 0.90 17.56 -4.51
C TYR A 95 1.72 17.24 -5.76
N VAL A 96 1.68 18.11 -6.77
CA VAL A 96 2.56 18.08 -7.93
C VAL A 96 3.61 19.18 -7.77
N TRP A 97 4.88 18.83 -7.99
CA TRP A 97 5.98 19.80 -8.02
C TRP A 97 6.31 20.17 -9.46
N ASP A 98 6.11 21.45 -9.81
CA ASP A 98 6.32 22.01 -11.16
C ASP A 98 7.74 22.56 -11.39
N GLY A 99 8.61 22.44 -10.39
CA GLY A 99 9.92 23.09 -10.33
C GLY A 99 9.97 24.31 -9.41
N LYS A 100 8.82 24.81 -8.92
CA LYS A 100 8.71 26.03 -8.09
C LYS A 100 7.99 25.83 -6.75
N GLY A 101 7.11 24.84 -6.63
CA GLY A 101 6.42 24.55 -5.36
C GLY A 101 5.57 23.28 -5.36
N ARG A 102 5.19 22.79 -4.16
CA ARG A 102 4.19 21.70 -4.00
C ARG A 102 2.79 22.26 -4.27
N SER A 103 2.37 22.28 -5.54
CA SER A 103 1.05 22.76 -5.95
C SER A 103 0.02 21.63 -5.93
N ALA A 104 -1.18 21.88 -5.43
CA ALA A 104 -2.21 20.84 -5.29
C ALA A 104 -2.89 20.53 -6.64
N ASN A 105 -2.58 19.38 -7.24
CA ASN A 105 -3.27 18.88 -8.42
C ASN A 105 -4.61 18.26 -8.01
N LYS A 106 -5.71 18.86 -8.50
CA LYS A 106 -7.08 18.49 -8.15
C LYS A 106 -7.65 17.33 -8.98
N ASN A 107 -6.99 16.95 -10.07
CA ASN A 107 -7.56 16.10 -11.12
C ASN A 107 -6.86 14.73 -11.29
N ALA A 108 -5.99 14.32 -10.37
CA ALA A 108 -5.31 13.03 -10.41
C ALA A 108 -5.73 12.13 -9.23
N GLY A 109 -6.26 10.93 -9.55
CA GLY A 109 -6.67 9.94 -8.55
C GLY A 109 -5.48 9.38 -7.77
N GLN A 110 -5.64 9.21 -6.45
CA GLN A 110 -4.50 8.98 -5.56
C GLN A 110 -4.25 7.50 -5.30
N ILE A 111 -2.97 7.14 -5.33
CA ILE A 111 -2.45 5.81 -5.63
C ILE A 111 -2.43 4.95 -4.34
N ARG A 112 -3.32 3.95 -4.26
CA ARG A 112 -3.52 3.07 -3.08
C ARG A 112 -3.03 1.65 -3.30
N VAL A 113 -2.30 1.12 -2.33
CA VAL A 113 -1.78 -0.25 -2.35
C VAL A 113 -2.60 -1.13 -1.40
N ILE A 114 -3.20 -2.21 -1.92
CA ILE A 114 -3.79 -3.26 -1.07
C ILE A 114 -2.67 -4.01 -0.36
N TYR A 115 -2.84 -4.38 0.91
CA TYR A 115 -1.92 -5.24 1.64
C TYR A 115 -2.58 -6.59 1.95
N ASN A 116 -2.14 -7.64 1.25
CA ASN A 116 -2.62 -8.99 1.44
C ASN A 116 -1.59 -9.81 2.24
N PHE A 117 -1.77 -9.86 3.57
CA PHE A 117 -0.88 -10.58 4.49
C PHE A 117 -1.68 -11.46 5.45
N ALA A 118 -2.07 -12.65 4.98
CA ALA A 118 -3.00 -13.54 5.66
C ALA A 118 -2.61 -13.88 7.11
N LEU A 119 -1.31 -14.06 7.40
CA LEU A 119 -0.81 -14.41 8.73
C LEU A 119 -1.22 -13.40 9.82
N VAL A 120 -1.20 -12.09 9.52
CA VAL A 120 -1.60 -11.03 10.47
C VAL A 120 -3.02 -10.51 10.22
N ALA A 121 -3.60 -10.81 9.05
CA ALA A 121 -4.98 -10.52 8.69
C ALA A 121 -5.99 -11.60 9.16
N GLY A 122 -5.66 -12.39 10.20
CA GLY A 122 -6.55 -13.43 10.74
C GLY A 122 -6.88 -14.57 9.76
N GLY A 123 -5.99 -14.83 8.80
CA GLY A 123 -6.18 -15.79 7.71
C GLY A 123 -7.01 -15.27 6.53
N ILE A 124 -7.30 -13.96 6.44
CA ILE A 124 -7.87 -13.37 5.22
C ILE A 124 -6.79 -13.33 4.15
N ASP A 125 -6.92 -14.16 3.12
CA ASP A 125 -6.11 -14.14 1.91
C ASP A 125 -7.02 -13.83 0.71
N LEU A 126 -6.76 -12.73 0.00
CA LEU A 126 -7.52 -12.34 -1.18
C LEU A 126 -7.15 -13.23 -2.37
N THR A 127 -8.13 -13.77 -3.08
CA THR A 127 -7.86 -14.49 -4.34
C THR A 127 -7.44 -13.51 -5.44
N SER A 128 -6.76 -14.01 -6.48
CA SER A 128 -6.44 -13.19 -7.67
C SER A 128 -7.69 -12.51 -8.26
N ASP A 129 -8.84 -13.18 -8.19
CA ASP A 129 -10.07 -12.72 -8.81
C ASP A 129 -10.79 -11.69 -7.92
N ASP A 130 -10.63 -11.77 -6.59
CA ASP A 130 -10.98 -10.67 -5.67
C ASP A 130 -10.13 -9.43 -5.94
N ILE A 131 -8.81 -9.60 -6.10
CA ILE A 131 -7.85 -8.51 -6.35
C ILE A 131 -8.18 -7.80 -7.66
N VAL A 132 -8.36 -8.57 -8.74
CA VAL A 132 -8.75 -8.05 -10.07
C VAL A 132 -10.12 -7.37 -10.03
N GLY A 133 -11.09 -7.95 -9.31
CA GLY A 133 -12.42 -7.36 -9.14
C GLY A 133 -12.39 -6.04 -8.37
N ILE A 134 -11.64 -5.97 -7.26
CA ILE A 134 -11.44 -4.74 -6.49
C ILE A 134 -10.77 -3.65 -7.36
N ALA A 135 -9.66 -3.98 -8.03
CA ALA A 135 -8.89 -3.04 -8.85
C ALA A 135 -9.74 -2.44 -9.99
N ARG A 136 -10.48 -3.28 -10.73
CA ARG A 136 -11.37 -2.83 -11.81
C ARG A 136 -12.58 -2.03 -11.32
N THR A 137 -13.00 -2.19 -10.07
CA THR A 137 -14.10 -1.41 -9.47
C THR A 137 -13.64 -0.06 -8.91
N ALA A 138 -12.39 0.02 -8.46
CA ALA A 138 -11.81 1.20 -7.82
C ALA A 138 -10.46 1.56 -8.49
N PRO A 139 -10.46 2.29 -9.63
CA PRO A 139 -9.27 2.55 -10.44
C PRO A 139 -8.24 3.50 -9.80
N ASN A 140 -8.49 3.96 -8.57
CA ASN A 140 -7.49 4.63 -7.72
C ASN A 140 -6.70 3.64 -6.84
N ILE A 141 -6.98 2.34 -6.92
CA ILE A 141 -6.11 1.29 -6.41
C ILE A 141 -5.09 0.97 -7.50
N CYS A 142 -3.83 1.20 -7.19
CA CYS A 142 -2.70 1.19 -8.13
C CYS A 142 -1.85 -0.08 -8.04
N GLY A 143 -2.19 -1.01 -7.16
CA GLY A 143 -1.30 -2.11 -6.86
C GLY A 143 -1.62 -2.87 -5.59
N ILE A 144 -0.79 -3.87 -5.33
CA ILE A 144 -0.93 -4.77 -4.19
C ILE A 144 0.42 -5.28 -3.68
N MET A 145 0.63 -5.13 -2.38
CA MET A 145 1.67 -5.81 -1.63
C MET A 145 1.16 -7.20 -1.22
N LEU A 146 1.84 -8.24 -1.70
CA LEU A 146 1.50 -9.64 -1.46
C LEU A 146 2.48 -10.24 -0.44
N SER A 147 2.06 -10.50 0.80
CA SER A 147 2.82 -11.27 1.81
C SER A 147 2.19 -12.64 1.99
N CYS A 148 2.07 -13.38 0.88
CA CYS A 148 1.50 -14.73 0.83
C CYS A 148 2.42 -15.77 0.17
N GLY A 149 3.65 -15.40 -0.23
CA GLY A 149 4.65 -16.29 -0.88
C GLY A 149 4.27 -16.86 -2.25
N ASN A 150 3.03 -16.65 -2.71
CA ASN A 150 2.48 -17.28 -3.91
C ASN A 150 2.82 -16.50 -5.19
N VAL A 151 3.92 -16.88 -5.84
CA VAL A 151 4.38 -16.31 -7.14
C VAL A 151 3.33 -16.51 -8.25
N GLY A 152 2.56 -17.61 -8.23
CA GLY A 152 1.45 -17.81 -9.17
C GLY A 152 0.33 -16.76 -9.03
N LYS A 153 0.08 -16.27 -7.81
CA LYS A 153 -0.84 -15.15 -7.54
C LYS A 153 -0.28 -13.84 -8.10
N VAL A 154 1.03 -13.59 -7.95
CA VAL A 154 1.71 -12.43 -8.56
C VAL A 154 1.50 -12.47 -10.08
N SER A 155 1.91 -13.57 -10.74
CA SER A 155 1.79 -13.76 -12.19
C SER A 155 0.36 -13.60 -12.71
N ARG A 156 -0.63 -14.22 -12.06
CA ARG A 156 -2.05 -14.10 -12.47
C ARG A 156 -2.58 -12.68 -12.32
N VAL A 157 -2.23 -11.95 -11.26
CA VAL A 157 -2.71 -10.56 -11.08
C VAL A 157 -2.04 -9.63 -12.10
N THR A 158 -0.74 -9.75 -12.32
CA THR A 158 0.01 -8.94 -13.30
C THR A 158 -0.43 -9.20 -14.74
N SER A 159 -0.86 -10.42 -15.08
CA SER A 159 -1.36 -10.75 -16.43
C SER A 159 -2.83 -10.37 -16.69
N LEU A 160 -3.58 -9.94 -15.67
CA LEU A 160 -5.02 -9.64 -15.77
C LEU A 160 -5.37 -8.16 -15.52
N LEU A 161 -4.38 -7.33 -15.22
CA LEU A 161 -4.51 -5.88 -15.03
C LEU A 161 -3.47 -5.17 -15.92
N ASP A 162 -3.73 -3.91 -16.25
CA ASP A 162 -2.84 -3.10 -17.07
C ASP A 162 -1.61 -2.61 -16.28
N GLU A 163 -0.63 -2.05 -17.00
CA GLU A 163 0.64 -1.61 -16.41
C GLU A 163 0.51 -0.51 -15.35
N SER A 164 -0.63 0.18 -15.20
CA SER A 164 -0.82 1.13 -14.10
C SER A 164 -0.95 0.42 -12.74
N PHE A 165 -1.32 -0.87 -12.73
CA PHE A 165 -1.45 -1.68 -11.52
C PHE A 165 -0.16 -2.47 -11.24
N LYS A 166 0.48 -2.21 -10.09
CA LYS A 166 1.75 -2.84 -9.70
C LYS A 166 1.59 -3.89 -8.61
N THR A 167 1.93 -5.14 -8.90
CA THR A 167 2.16 -6.16 -7.86
C THR A 167 3.53 -5.95 -7.22
N ILE A 168 3.61 -6.14 -5.90
CA ILE A 168 4.81 -5.92 -5.08
C ILE A 168 4.99 -7.10 -4.12
N ALA A 169 6.20 -7.66 -4.04
CA ALA A 169 6.52 -8.73 -3.10
C ALA A 169 6.62 -8.19 -1.66
N GLY A 170 5.96 -8.85 -0.70
CA GLY A 170 5.91 -8.44 0.70
C GLY A 170 6.79 -9.26 1.66
N PHE A 171 7.60 -10.17 1.14
CA PHE A 171 8.75 -10.78 1.81
C PHE A 171 9.94 -10.78 0.86
N ILE A 172 11.16 -10.78 1.40
CA ILE A 172 12.38 -10.72 0.59
C ILE A 172 12.68 -12.03 -0.15
N ASP A 173 12.36 -13.17 0.45
CA ASP A 173 12.84 -14.50 0.00
C ASP A 173 12.22 -14.96 -1.33
N PHE A 174 11.11 -14.35 -1.75
CA PHE A 174 10.45 -14.62 -3.04
C PHE A 174 10.43 -13.39 -3.97
N LEU A 175 11.26 -12.37 -3.70
CA LEU A 175 11.41 -11.17 -4.54
C LEU A 175 11.88 -11.51 -5.96
N LEU A 176 12.99 -12.26 -6.09
CA LEU A 176 13.55 -12.65 -7.39
C LEU A 176 12.54 -13.40 -8.28
N PRO A 177 11.87 -14.48 -7.82
CA PRO A 177 10.85 -15.14 -8.65
C PRO A 177 9.61 -14.26 -8.88
N SER A 178 9.30 -13.29 -8.00
CA SER A 178 8.23 -12.32 -8.27
C SER A 178 8.58 -11.35 -9.40
N ILE A 179 9.82 -10.83 -9.46
CA ILE A 179 10.29 -9.99 -10.56
C ILE A 179 10.24 -10.77 -11.87
N SER A 180 10.63 -12.06 -11.87
CA SER A 180 10.58 -12.93 -13.06
C SER A 180 9.17 -13.12 -13.66
N VAL A 181 8.11 -12.79 -12.91
CA VAL A 181 6.71 -12.79 -13.38
C VAL A 181 6.06 -11.40 -13.40
N GLY A 182 6.87 -10.34 -13.44
CA GLY A 182 6.43 -8.95 -13.65
C GLY A 182 6.11 -8.14 -12.38
N SER A 183 6.56 -8.56 -11.20
CA SER A 183 6.46 -7.74 -9.98
C SER A 183 7.35 -6.50 -10.05
N ALA A 184 6.85 -5.36 -9.58
CA ALA A 184 7.54 -4.07 -9.60
C ALA A 184 8.60 -3.89 -8.49
N GLY A 185 9.03 -4.98 -7.84
CA GLY A 185 9.95 -4.97 -6.70
C GLY A 185 9.32 -5.48 -5.39
N ALA A 186 9.83 -5.02 -4.24
CA ALA A 186 9.37 -5.40 -2.91
C ALA A 186 9.20 -4.21 -1.94
N ILE A 187 8.31 -4.37 -0.96
CA ILE A 187 8.33 -3.65 0.31
C ILE A 187 8.89 -4.63 1.34
N SER A 188 10.05 -4.30 1.91
CA SER A 188 10.88 -5.21 2.72
C SER A 188 11.49 -4.49 3.92
N PRO A 189 11.82 -5.17 5.03
CA PRO A 189 12.64 -4.61 6.10
C PRO A 189 14.15 -4.57 5.77
N LEU A 190 14.64 -5.35 4.78
CA LEU A 190 16.07 -5.44 4.45
C LEU A 190 16.74 -4.08 4.10
N PRO A 191 16.08 -3.13 3.42
CA PRO A 191 16.66 -1.80 3.14
C PRO A 191 17.01 -0.99 4.39
N ASN A 192 16.49 -1.32 5.58
CA ASN A 192 16.90 -0.69 6.83
C ASN A 192 18.35 -1.03 7.22
N ILE A 193 18.92 -2.11 6.66
CA ILE A 193 20.28 -2.60 6.96
C ILE A 193 21.17 -2.48 5.72
N VAL A 194 20.66 -2.84 4.54
CA VAL A 194 21.42 -2.86 3.27
C VAL A 194 20.64 -2.14 2.15
N PRO A 195 20.42 -0.80 2.26
CA PRO A 195 19.61 -0.06 1.29
C PRO A 195 20.21 -0.08 -0.12
N VAL A 196 21.51 0.19 -0.24
CA VAL A 196 22.21 0.27 -1.53
C VAL A 196 22.25 -1.09 -2.24
N GLY A 197 22.61 -2.15 -1.53
CA GLY A 197 22.66 -3.51 -2.10
C GLY A 197 21.28 -4.04 -2.50
N PHE A 198 20.22 -3.71 -1.75
CA PHE A 198 18.85 -4.04 -2.13
C PHE A 198 18.45 -3.37 -3.46
N CYS A 199 18.74 -2.09 -3.65
CA CYS A 199 18.42 -1.39 -4.89
C CYS A 199 19.12 -2.01 -6.11
N TYR A 200 20.42 -2.35 -6.00
CA TYR A 200 21.13 -3.02 -7.10
C TYR A 200 20.57 -4.42 -7.41
N GLY A 201 20.10 -5.16 -6.41
CA GLY A 201 19.48 -6.49 -6.59
C GLY A 201 18.03 -6.48 -7.11
N VAL A 202 17.44 -5.30 -7.36
CA VAL A 202 16.06 -5.12 -7.85
C VAL A 202 16.03 -4.49 -9.26
N VAL A 203 17.15 -3.97 -9.74
CA VAL A 203 17.27 -3.21 -11.01
C VAL A 203 18.26 -3.90 -11.97
N ALA A 204 18.47 -5.21 -11.79
CA ALA A 204 19.34 -6.08 -12.60
C ALA A 204 18.53 -7.16 -13.33
#